data_AF-A0A960HPT2-F1
#
_entry.id   AF-A0A960HPT2-F1
#
_cell.length_a   1.000
_cell.length_b   1.000
_cell.length_c   1.000
_cell.angle_alpha   90.00
_cell.angle_beta   90.00
_cell.angle_gamma   90.00
#
_symmetry.space_group_name_H-M   'P 1'
#
loop_
_entity.id
_entity.type
_entity.pdbx_description
1 polymer ?
#
loop_
_entity_poly.entity_id
_entity_poly.type
_entity_poly.pdbx_seq_one_letter_code
_entity_poly.pdbx_strand_id
1 'polypeptide(L)'
;MEPLVAYTLRQGDRALVLAQRLLEVVTHAPEIEEDMALSNLALDLIGQARSLYTYAGEIDGPAPDGTARDEDHYAYWRDQHEFLNPLLVELPNGDFAHVIGRQFLHDAFALPYWQAMSSSSDGTLAAIAG
;
A
#
# COMPACT_ATOMS: atom_id res chain seq x y z
N MET A 1 19.25 -2.91 4.58
CA MET A 1 18.27 -1.92 4.10
C MET A 1 18.34 -0.73 5.04
N GLU A 2 18.38 0.49 4.49
CA GLU A 2 18.40 1.72 5.28
C GLU A 2 17.03 1.93 5.98
N PRO A 3 16.97 2.48 7.21
CA PRO A 3 15.72 2.60 7.97
C PRO A 3 14.56 3.32 7.27
N LEU A 4 14.82 4.42 6.54
CA LEU A 4 13.83 5.17 5.78
C LEU A 4 13.31 4.34 4.59
N VAL A 5 14.19 3.62 3.88
CA VAL A 5 13.78 2.68 2.82
C VAL A 5 12.81 1.64 3.38
N ALA A 6 13.19 0.97 4.47
CA ALA A 6 12.35 -0.06 5.10
C ALA A 6 11.01 0.51 5.59
N TYR A 7 11.02 1.74 6.10
CA TYR A 7 9.82 2.43 6.54
C TYR A 7 8.87 2.74 5.39
N THR A 8 9.39 3.29 4.29
CA THR A 8 8.62 3.62 3.09
C THR A 8 8.04 2.35 2.47
N LEU A 9 8.83 1.27 2.38
CA LEU A 9 8.36 -0.03 1.88
C LEU A 9 7.23 -0.59 2.72
N ARG A 10 7.27 -0.51 4.06
CA ARG A 10 6.13 -0.94 4.91
C ARG A 10 4.81 -0.27 4.53
N GLN A 11 4.86 1.01 4.16
CA GLN A 11 3.66 1.74 3.77
C GLN A 11 3.22 1.39 2.35
N GLY A 12 4.16 1.24 1.42
CA GLY A 12 3.89 0.77 0.06
C GLY A 12 3.28 -0.63 0.06
N ASP A 13 3.86 -1.56 0.82
CA ASP A 13 3.42 -2.94 0.97
C ASP A 13 2.02 -3.01 1.58
N ARG A 14 1.76 -2.21 2.62
CA ARG A 14 0.41 -2.10 3.22
C ARG A 14 -0.62 -1.72 2.15
N ALA A 15 -0.32 -0.71 1.34
CA ALA A 15 -1.24 -0.20 0.34
C ALA A 15 -1.42 -1.20 -0.83
N LEU A 16 -0.33 -1.75 -1.37
CA LEU A 16 -0.38 -2.71 -2.47
C LEU A 16 -1.15 -3.98 -2.10
N VAL A 17 -0.84 -4.57 -0.95
CA VAL A 17 -1.46 -5.84 -0.53
C VAL A 17 -2.95 -5.65 -0.23
N LEU A 18 -3.34 -4.54 0.41
CA LEU A 18 -4.75 -4.25 0.62
C LEU A 18 -5.48 -4.01 -0.70
N ALA A 19 -4.88 -3.26 -1.62
CA ALA A 19 -5.46 -3.04 -2.95
C ALA A 19 -5.70 -4.37 -3.67
N GLN A 20 -4.74 -5.28 -3.64
CA GLN A 20 -4.89 -6.61 -4.23
C GLN A 20 -6.07 -7.38 -3.62
N ARG A 21 -6.24 -7.32 -2.29
CA ARG A 21 -7.41 -7.92 -1.63
C ARG A 21 -8.72 -7.28 -2.05
N LEU A 22 -8.78 -5.96 -2.22
CA LEU A 22 -9.99 -5.30 -2.69
C LEU A 22 -10.31 -5.65 -4.15
N LEU A 23 -9.30 -5.75 -5.00
CA LEU A 23 -9.45 -6.13 -6.41
C LEU A 23 -10.01 -7.54 -6.59
N GLU A 24 -9.71 -8.48 -5.69
CA GLU A 24 -10.30 -9.82 -5.68
C GLU A 24 -11.83 -9.80 -5.52
N VAL A 25 -12.42 -8.71 -5.01
CA VAL A 25 -13.87 -8.55 -4.80
C VAL A 25 -14.55 -7.93 -6.02
N VAL A 26 -13.79 -7.36 -6.96
CA VAL A 26 -14.37 -6.70 -8.13
C VAL A 26 -15.18 -7.70 -8.94
N THR A 27 -16.38 -7.33 -9.36
CA THR A 27 -17.41 -8.19 -9.97
C THR A 27 -18.04 -9.25 -9.05
N HIS A 28 -17.72 -9.23 -7.75
CA HIS A 28 -18.20 -10.20 -6.74
C HIS A 28 -18.78 -9.51 -5.48
N ALA A 29 -18.89 -8.18 -5.47
CA ALA A 29 -19.54 -7.45 -4.38
C ALA A 29 -21.07 -7.69 -4.37
N PRO A 30 -21.76 -7.43 -3.24
CA PRO A 30 -23.21 -7.65 -3.13
C PRO A 30 -24.04 -6.86 -4.15
N GLU A 31 -23.76 -5.56 -4.29
CA GLU A 31 -24.38 -4.69 -5.29
C GLU A 31 -23.30 -3.89 -6.06
N ILE A 32 -23.73 -3.23 -7.14
CA ILE A 32 -22.83 -2.49 -8.04
C ILE A 32 -22.22 -1.25 -7.37
N GLU A 33 -22.94 -0.66 -6.41
CA GLU A 33 -22.46 0.48 -5.63
C GLU A 33 -21.26 0.09 -4.76
N GLU A 34 -21.31 -1.06 -4.08
CA GLU A 34 -20.16 -1.51 -3.30
C GLU A 34 -19.00 -1.95 -4.19
N ASP A 35 -19.27 -2.58 -5.33
CA ASP A 35 -18.23 -2.95 -6.30
C ASP A 35 -17.45 -1.71 -6.78
N MET A 36 -18.19 -0.68 -7.19
CA MET A 36 -17.60 0.59 -7.62
C MET A 36 -16.85 1.30 -6.48
N ALA A 37 -17.39 1.27 -5.25
CA ALA A 37 -16.74 1.85 -4.09
C ALA A 37 -15.42 1.15 -3.74
N LEU A 38 -15.41 -0.19 -3.68
CA LEU A 38 -14.21 -0.98 -3.40
C LEU A 38 -13.17 -0.85 -4.52
N SER A 39 -13.62 -0.79 -5.78
CA SER A 39 -12.73 -0.56 -6.94
C SER A 39 -12.02 0.80 -6.85
N ASN A 40 -12.74 1.86 -6.45
CA ASN A 40 -12.14 3.19 -6.27
C ASN A 40 -11.13 3.20 -5.11
N LEU A 41 -11.47 2.58 -3.98
CA LEU A 41 -10.53 2.45 -2.86
C LEU A 41 -9.27 1.67 -3.26
N ALA A 42 -9.42 0.59 -4.02
CA ALA A 42 -8.28 -0.16 -4.54
C ALA A 42 -7.39 0.69 -5.45
N LEU A 43 -8.00 1.51 -6.32
CA LEU A 43 -7.27 2.41 -7.21
C LEU A 43 -6.47 3.47 -6.43
N ASP A 44 -7.07 4.08 -5.40
CA ASP A 44 -6.39 5.04 -4.54
C ASP A 44 -5.20 4.41 -3.80
N LEU A 45 -5.38 3.19 -3.28
CA LEU A 45 -4.32 2.43 -2.62
C LEU A 45 -3.19 2.06 -3.58
N ILE A 46 -3.49 1.72 -4.83
CA ILE A 46 -2.46 1.51 -5.88
C ILE A 46 -1.70 2.80 -6.12
N GLY A 47 -2.40 3.94 -6.23
CA GLY A 47 -1.75 5.25 -6.37
C GLY A 47 -0.79 5.54 -5.22
N GLN A 48 -1.21 5.28 -3.98
CA GLN A 48 -0.37 5.40 -2.80
C GLN A 48 0.85 4.46 -2.85
N ALA A 49 0.66 3.19 -3.19
CA ALA A 49 1.74 2.21 -3.29
C ALA A 49 2.80 2.64 -4.32
N ARG A 50 2.35 3.10 -5.49
CA ARG A 50 3.21 3.60 -6.59
C ARG A 50 4.09 4.76 -6.15
N SER A 51 3.49 5.79 -5.55
CA SER A 51 4.24 6.94 -5.04
C SER A 51 5.26 6.54 -3.98
N LEU A 52 4.91 5.62 -3.08
CA LEU A 52 5.81 5.14 -2.03
C LEU A 52 6.95 4.28 -2.57
N TYR A 53 6.68 3.36 -3.50
CA TYR A 53 7.75 2.55 -4.08
C TYR A 53 8.67 3.33 -4.99
N THR A 54 8.14 4.30 -5.74
CA THR A 54 8.97 5.23 -6.51
C THR A 54 9.92 5.96 -5.57
N TYR A 55 9.39 6.52 -4.47
CA TYR A 55 10.24 7.19 -3.49
C TYR A 55 11.27 6.24 -2.86
N ALA A 56 10.85 5.01 -2.47
CA ALA A 56 11.76 4.01 -1.94
C ALA A 56 12.93 3.71 -2.89
N GLY A 57 12.67 3.66 -4.19
CA GLY A 57 13.69 3.47 -5.23
C GLY A 57 14.68 4.63 -5.32
N GLU A 58 14.18 5.86 -5.21
CA GLU A 58 15.01 7.07 -5.20
C GLU A 58 15.99 7.09 -4.02
N ILE A 59 15.55 6.65 -2.83
CA ILE A 59 16.38 6.66 -1.61
C ILE A 59 17.25 5.41 -1.43
N ASP A 60 16.85 4.24 -1.93
CA ASP A 60 17.64 3.00 -1.86
C ASP A 60 18.78 3.00 -2.90
N GLY A 61 18.60 3.72 -4.00
CA GLY A 61 19.56 3.80 -5.10
C GLY A 61 19.59 2.52 -5.95
N PRO A 62 20.49 2.45 -6.95
CA PRO A 62 20.57 1.30 -7.85
C PRO A 62 21.06 0.03 -7.14
N ALA A 63 20.60 -1.11 -7.61
CA ALA A 63 21.05 -2.43 -7.15
C ALA A 63 22.55 -2.66 -7.48
N PRO A 64 23.20 -3.68 -6.87
CA PRO A 64 24.62 -3.94 -7.08
C PRO A 64 25.04 -4.20 -8.53
N ASP A 65 24.11 -4.63 -9.38
CA ASP A 65 24.29 -4.85 -10.82
C ASP A 65 24.03 -3.58 -11.67
N GLY A 66 23.73 -2.46 -11.02
CA GLY A 66 23.44 -1.16 -11.65
C GLY A 66 22.00 -0.98 -12.11
N THR A 67 21.10 -1.94 -11.86
CA THR A 67 19.68 -1.81 -12.21
C THR A 67 18.96 -0.86 -11.26
N ALA A 68 18.02 -0.07 -11.79
CA ALA A 68 17.18 0.79 -10.96
C ALA A 68 16.17 -0.06 -10.19
N ARG A 69 15.97 0.22 -8.90
CA ARG A 69 14.89 -0.36 -8.10
C ARG A 69 13.68 0.56 -8.19
N ASP A 70 12.91 0.44 -9.26
CA ASP A 70 11.71 1.25 -9.47
C ASP A 70 10.46 0.64 -8.78
N GLU A 71 9.31 1.25 -9.00
CA GLU A 71 8.04 0.79 -8.40
C GLU A 71 7.70 -0.66 -8.76
N ASP A 72 8.00 -1.07 -9.99
CA ASP A 72 7.76 -2.42 -10.48
C ASP A 72 8.72 -3.43 -9.83
N HIS A 73 9.98 -3.04 -9.62
CA HIS A 73 10.95 -3.86 -8.87
C HIS A 73 10.40 -4.22 -7.48
N TYR A 74 9.99 -3.21 -6.71
CA TYR A 74 9.44 -3.46 -5.38
C TYR A 74 8.10 -4.20 -5.43
N ALA A 75 7.24 -3.95 -6.41
CA ALA A 75 5.95 -4.63 -6.48
C ALA A 75 6.05 -6.12 -6.87
N TYR A 76 6.95 -6.48 -7.79
CA TYR A 76 6.91 -7.79 -8.45
C TYR A 76 8.13 -8.68 -8.26
N TRP A 77 9.29 -8.12 -7.91
CA TRP A 77 10.56 -8.85 -7.87
C TRP A 77 11.05 -9.19 -6.47
N ARG A 78 10.17 -9.03 -5.46
CA ARG A 78 10.39 -9.43 -4.07
C ARG A 78 9.66 -10.73 -3.73
N ASP A 79 10.31 -11.59 -2.96
CA ASP A 79 9.70 -12.77 -2.37
C ASP A 79 8.83 -12.40 -1.15
N GLN A 80 7.94 -13.31 -0.75
CA GLN A 80 6.99 -13.12 0.36
C GLN A 80 7.65 -12.65 1.69
N HIS A 81 8.89 -13.06 1.95
CA HIS A 81 9.60 -12.74 3.20
C HIS A 81 10.23 -11.35 3.19
N GLU A 82 10.27 -10.70 2.03
CA GLU A 82 10.78 -9.35 1.82
C GLU A 82 9.65 -8.30 1.86
N PHE A 83 8.40 -8.75 1.87
CA PHE A 83 7.24 -7.89 2.11
C PHE A 83 7.11 -7.56 3.61
N LEU A 84 6.80 -6.30 3.88
CA LEU A 84 6.74 -5.70 5.20
C LEU A 84 5.35 -5.17 5.54
N ASN A 85 4.30 -5.60 4.82
CA ASN A 85 2.92 -5.26 5.13
C ASN A 85 2.51 -5.80 6.50
N PRO A 86 1.56 -5.15 7.19
CA PRO A 86 0.95 -5.73 8.38
C PRO A 86 0.10 -6.96 8.00
N LEU A 87 0.04 -7.95 8.89
CA LEU A 87 -0.77 -9.17 8.69
C LEU A 87 -2.26 -8.87 8.46
N LEU A 88 -2.76 -7.72 8.96
CA LEU A 88 -4.16 -7.32 8.78
C LEU A 88 -4.57 -7.24 7.31
N VAL A 89 -3.69 -6.71 6.44
CA VAL A 89 -4.06 -6.43 5.04
C VAL A 89 -3.93 -7.65 4.13
N GLU A 90 -3.18 -8.67 4.53
CA GLU A 90 -3.05 -9.91 3.75
C GLU A 90 -4.14 -10.94 4.07
N LEU A 91 -4.97 -10.71 5.11
CA LEU A 91 -6.06 -11.63 5.45
C LEU A 91 -6.99 -11.85 4.23
N PRO A 92 -7.45 -13.09 3.99
CA PRO A 92 -8.37 -13.38 2.91
C PRO A 92 -9.69 -12.64 3.09
N ASN A 93 -10.37 -12.35 1.98
CA ASN A 93 -11.60 -11.54 1.99
C ASN A 93 -12.76 -12.17 2.79
N GLY A 94 -12.95 -13.49 2.71
CA GLY A 94 -14.08 -14.15 3.36
C GLY A 94 -15.43 -13.66 2.79
N ASP A 95 -16.38 -13.35 3.67
CA ASP A 95 -17.63 -12.68 3.30
C ASP A 95 -17.47 -11.15 3.27
N PHE A 96 -18.49 -10.45 2.77
CA PHE A 96 -18.43 -8.99 2.66
C PHE A 96 -18.25 -8.29 4.02
N ALA A 97 -18.73 -8.86 5.12
CA ALA A 97 -18.54 -8.29 6.45
C ALA A 97 -17.07 -8.35 6.89
N HIS A 98 -16.34 -9.40 6.52
CA HIS A 98 -14.89 -9.49 6.75
C HIS A 98 -14.12 -8.45 5.94
N VAL A 99 -14.50 -8.23 4.67
CA VAL A 99 -13.91 -7.17 3.82
C VAL A 99 -14.08 -5.80 4.48
N ILE A 100 -15.31 -5.46 4.86
CA ILE A 100 -15.62 -4.17 5.50
C ILE A 100 -14.96 -4.04 6.87
N GLY A 101 -14.91 -5.11 7.67
CA GLY A 101 -14.24 -5.12 8.97
C GLY A 101 -12.74 -4.84 8.87
N ARG A 102 -12.06 -5.50 7.93
CA ARG A 102 -10.64 -5.25 7.64
C ARG A 102 -10.43 -3.81 7.15
N GLN A 103 -11.27 -3.35 6.21
CA GLN A 103 -11.19 -2.01 5.64
C GLN A 103 -11.37 -0.94 6.72
N PHE A 104 -12.39 -1.07 7.58
CA PHE A 104 -12.63 -0.15 8.68
C PHE A 104 -11.45 -0.06 9.66
N LEU A 105 -10.89 -1.20 10.08
CA LEU A 105 -9.74 -1.22 10.99
C LEU A 105 -8.50 -0.58 10.36
N HIS A 106 -8.28 -0.85 9.07
CA HIS A 106 -7.23 -0.23 8.30
C HIS A 106 -7.41 1.29 8.23
N ASP A 107 -8.60 1.78 7.87
CA ASP A 107 -8.86 3.20 7.66
C ASP A 107 -8.85 4.00 8.97
N ALA A 108 -9.32 3.38 10.06
CA ALA A 108 -9.23 3.93 11.41
C ALA A 108 -7.77 4.16 11.86
N PHE A 109 -6.83 3.34 11.37
CA PHE A 109 -5.40 3.58 11.55
C PHE A 109 -4.85 4.59 10.53
N ALA A 110 -5.17 4.40 9.24
CA ALA A 110 -4.56 5.13 8.14
C ALA A 110 -4.88 6.63 8.19
N LEU A 111 -6.10 7.01 8.57
CA LEU A 111 -6.52 8.41 8.64
C LEU A 111 -5.65 9.25 9.60
N PRO A 112 -5.57 8.95 10.91
CA PRO A 112 -4.72 9.72 11.83
C PRO A 112 -3.23 9.57 11.50
N TYR A 113 -2.81 8.43 10.94
CA TYR A 113 -1.43 8.22 10.51
C TYR A 113 -1.03 9.19 9.39
N TRP A 114 -1.81 9.27 8.30
CA TRP A 114 -1.50 10.14 7.17
C TRP A 114 -1.67 11.63 7.52
N GLN A 115 -2.63 11.96 8.38
CA GLN A 115 -2.74 13.31 8.94
C GLN A 115 -1.46 13.72 9.68
N ALA A 116 -0.90 12.85 10.52
CA ALA A 116 0.37 13.14 11.18
C ALA A 116 1.54 13.19 10.18
N MET A 117 1.56 12.29 9.18
CA MET A 117 2.60 12.23 8.16
C MET A 117 2.70 13.51 7.31
N SER A 118 1.60 14.24 7.11
CA SER A 118 1.62 15.55 6.44
C SER A 118 2.55 16.58 7.10
N SER A 119 2.92 16.37 8.36
CA SER A 119 3.88 17.18 9.13
C SER A 119 5.28 16.57 9.25
N SER A 120 5.58 15.53 8.47
CA SER A 120 6.88 14.85 8.47
C SER A 120 8.02 15.81 8.15
N SER A 121 9.19 15.55 8.75
CA SER A 121 10.44 16.23 8.38
C SER A 121 10.96 15.81 7.00
N ASP A 122 10.50 14.66 6.51
CA ASP A 122 10.75 14.20 5.14
C ASP A 122 9.73 14.86 4.20
N GLY A 123 10.21 15.76 3.34
CA GLY A 123 9.35 16.54 2.45
C GLY A 123 8.60 15.70 1.41
N THR A 124 9.17 14.57 0.98
CA THR A 124 8.51 13.68 0.02
C THR A 124 7.41 12.88 0.69
N LEU A 125 7.66 12.32 1.88
CA LEU A 125 6.61 11.63 2.64
C LEU A 125 5.49 12.56 3.08
N ALA A 126 5.81 13.81 3.44
CA ALA A 126 4.81 14.84 3.74
C ALA A 126 3.96 15.18 2.51
N ALA A 127 4.58 15.27 1.33
CA ALA A 127 3.88 15.53 0.08
C ALA A 127 3.01 14.35 -0.39
N ILE A 128 3.42 13.10 -0.15
CA ILE A 128 2.59 11.91 -0.42
C ILE A 128 1.37 11.87 0.50
N ALA A 129 1.47 12.44 1.70
CA ALA A 129 0.43 12.41 2.71
C ALA A 129 -0.65 13.52 2.57
N GLY A 130 -0.34 14.62 1.87
CA GLY A 130 -1.18 15.81 1.76
C GLY A 130 -1.79 15.97 0.37
#